data_AF-A0A0F9MEK6-F1
#
_entry.id   AF-A0A0F9MEK6-F1
#
_cell.length_a   1.000
_cell.length_b   1.000
_cell.length_c   1.000
_cell.angle_alpha   90.00
_cell.angle_beta   90.00
_cell.angle_gamma   90.00
#
_symmetry.space_group_name_H-M   'P 1'
#
loop_
_entity.id
_entity.type
_entity.pdbx_description
1 polymer ?
#
loop_
_entity_poly.entity_id
_entity_poly.type
_entity_poly.pdbx_seq_one_letter_code
_entity_poly.pdbx_strand_id
1 'polypeptide(L)'
;DWTSTDFKSIDGEQDDLVSCISDHREIWFFGKLTTEVWYKISDAGFPFDRKIDDIIQRGCGAAASVAREDNTIFWLDDQGMARRAVGYVPQIISTPQIHFQWSQYSTFADAIGFTYIQEGHTFYILTFPTGNATWVYDVSTDEWHERASFPSPYDNKWRGNCYAFFDNKRLIGDHTNGKIYEMDLDTFADDGNTLKAIRQCQMIHSDRKWVFIDRLEIDHETGVGLVKGQGSDPKVVLDWSDDGAKTYSNEHWRDLGKIGEYTKRTYWNRQGRSRNRVYRETITDPVRRVIIGAALDATAGDV
;
A
#
# COMPACT_ATOMS: atom_id res chain seq x y z
N ASP A 1 -32.11 -27.59 -12.33
CA ASP A 1 -31.97 -28.21 -11.00
C ASP A 1 -30.61 -28.88 -10.93
N TRP A 2 -29.74 -28.45 -10.03
CA TRP A 2 -28.44 -29.08 -9.80
C TRP A 2 -28.52 -29.85 -8.49
N THR A 3 -27.95 -31.04 -8.46
CA THR A 3 -27.92 -31.87 -7.26
C THR A 3 -26.64 -31.60 -6.46
N SER A 4 -26.65 -31.85 -5.15
CA SER A 4 -25.45 -31.67 -4.32
C SER A 4 -24.28 -32.62 -4.67
N THR A 5 -24.48 -33.52 -5.64
CA THR A 5 -23.51 -34.49 -6.15
C THR A 5 -22.88 -34.09 -7.49
N ASP A 6 -23.32 -32.98 -8.09
CA ASP A 6 -22.76 -32.50 -9.36
C ASP A 6 -21.46 -31.71 -9.08
N PHE A 7 -20.33 -32.41 -9.02
CA PHE A 7 -19.00 -31.82 -8.89
C PHE A 7 -18.16 -32.12 -10.13
N LYS A 8 -17.30 -31.18 -10.50
CA LYS A 8 -16.29 -31.34 -11.56
C LYS A 8 -14.95 -30.94 -10.97
N SER A 9 -13.93 -31.77 -11.21
CA SER A 9 -12.57 -31.47 -10.79
C SER A 9 -11.91 -30.51 -11.78
N ILE A 10 -10.94 -29.76 -11.28
CA ILE A 10 -10.08 -28.89 -12.08
C ILE A 10 -8.90 -29.78 -12.50
N ASP A 11 -9.01 -30.36 -13.69
CA ASP A 11 -8.11 -31.42 -14.16
C ASP A 11 -7.19 -30.98 -15.30
N GLY A 12 -7.05 -29.67 -15.56
CA GLY A 12 -6.17 -29.18 -16.63
C GLY A 12 -4.70 -29.52 -16.38
N GLU A 13 -4.24 -29.30 -15.16
CA GLU A 13 -2.96 -29.77 -14.62
C GLU A 13 -3.17 -30.25 -13.17
N GLN A 14 -2.32 -31.16 -12.71
CA GLN A 14 -2.42 -31.69 -11.35
C GLN A 14 -2.00 -30.61 -10.34
N ASP A 15 -2.97 -29.96 -9.71
CA ASP A 15 -2.77 -28.89 -8.74
C ASP A 15 -3.86 -28.89 -7.66
N ASP A 16 -3.55 -28.38 -6.47
CA ASP A 16 -4.52 -28.23 -5.39
C ASP A 16 -5.22 -26.88 -5.54
N LEU A 17 -6.55 -26.88 -5.63
CA LEU A 17 -7.35 -25.65 -5.63
C LEU A 17 -7.23 -24.92 -4.28
N VAL A 18 -6.81 -23.66 -4.31
CA VAL A 18 -6.56 -22.82 -3.13
C VAL A 18 -7.61 -21.73 -2.96
N SER A 19 -8.02 -21.07 -4.04
CA SER A 19 -8.97 -19.95 -3.98
C SER A 19 -9.77 -19.82 -5.27
N CYS A 20 -10.88 -19.09 -5.22
CA CYS A 20 -11.65 -18.74 -6.41
C CYS A 20 -12.26 -17.36 -6.29
N ILE A 21 -12.43 -16.68 -7.43
CA ILE A 21 -13.11 -15.39 -7.50
C ILE A 21 -13.89 -15.30 -8.81
N SER A 22 -15.03 -14.61 -8.78
CA SER A 22 -15.81 -14.35 -9.98
C SER A 22 -15.64 -12.90 -10.45
N ASP A 23 -15.36 -12.75 -11.73
CA ASP A 23 -15.23 -11.47 -12.41
C ASP A 23 -15.66 -11.60 -13.87
N HIS A 24 -16.24 -10.57 -14.49
CA HIS A 24 -16.67 -10.60 -15.91
C HIS A 24 -17.54 -11.80 -16.35
N ARG A 25 -18.37 -12.36 -15.45
CA ARG A 25 -19.15 -13.62 -15.66
C ARG A 25 -18.29 -14.87 -15.88
N GLU A 26 -17.03 -14.78 -15.50
CA GLU A 26 -16.09 -15.88 -15.40
C GLU A 26 -15.83 -16.20 -13.93
N ILE A 27 -15.33 -17.40 -13.71
CA ILE A 27 -14.81 -17.85 -12.42
C ILE A 27 -13.36 -18.19 -12.65
N TRP A 28 -12.50 -17.53 -11.90
CA TRP A 28 -11.07 -17.80 -11.85
C TRP A 28 -10.82 -18.73 -10.68
N PHE A 29 -10.26 -19.88 -10.97
CA PHE A 29 -9.85 -20.87 -9.99
C PHE A 29 -8.33 -20.86 -9.87
N PHE A 30 -7.85 -20.56 -8.68
CA PHE A 30 -6.43 -20.47 -8.37
C PHE A 30 -5.98 -21.74 -7.67
N GLY A 31 -5.17 -22.54 -8.36
CA GLY A 31 -4.39 -23.60 -7.75
C GLY A 31 -3.13 -23.07 -7.05
N LYS A 32 -2.31 -23.96 -6.48
CA LYS A 32 -1.04 -23.56 -5.87
C LYS A 32 -0.02 -23.11 -6.90
N LEU A 33 -0.03 -23.66 -8.12
CA LEU A 33 0.94 -23.41 -9.18
C LEU A 33 0.31 -22.88 -10.47
N THR A 34 -0.99 -23.13 -10.67
CA THR A 34 -1.71 -22.83 -11.89
C THR A 34 -3.00 -22.06 -11.63
N THR A 35 -3.53 -21.40 -12.65
CA THR A 35 -4.84 -20.74 -12.61
C THR A 35 -5.64 -21.11 -13.84
N GLU A 36 -6.89 -21.50 -13.63
CA GLU A 36 -7.84 -21.83 -14.69
C GLU A 36 -9.01 -20.83 -14.71
N VAL A 37 -9.48 -20.48 -15.91
CA VAL A 37 -10.62 -19.59 -16.09
C VAL A 37 -11.77 -20.35 -16.70
N TRP A 38 -12.91 -20.28 -16.02
CA TRP A 38 -14.12 -20.99 -16.39
C TRP A 38 -15.25 -20.00 -16.67
N TYR A 39 -16.18 -20.39 -17.54
CA TYR A 39 -17.34 -19.58 -17.90
C TYR A 39 -18.60 -20.43 -17.92
N LYS A 40 -19.75 -19.76 -17.80
CA LYS A 40 -21.04 -20.43 -17.86
C LYS A 40 -21.33 -20.90 -19.29
N ILE A 41 -21.63 -22.19 -19.43
CA ILE A 41 -22.12 -22.80 -20.67
C ILE A 41 -23.62 -23.11 -20.58
N SER A 42 -24.24 -23.36 -21.73
CA SER A 42 -25.67 -23.74 -21.82
C SER A 42 -25.80 -25.25 -22.02
N ASP A 43 -25.22 -26.02 -21.11
CA ASP A 43 -25.32 -27.49 -21.09
C ASP A 43 -26.32 -27.96 -20.02
N ALA A 44 -26.92 -29.13 -20.25
CA ALA A 44 -27.88 -29.74 -19.33
C ALA A 44 -27.20 -30.46 -18.15
N GLY A 45 -25.92 -30.79 -18.28
CA GLY A 45 -25.10 -31.41 -17.23
C GLY A 45 -24.46 -30.36 -16.32
N PHE A 46 -23.13 -30.25 -16.38
CA PHE A 46 -22.40 -29.27 -15.59
C PHE A 46 -22.38 -27.90 -16.32
N PRO A 47 -22.65 -26.80 -15.61
CA PRO A 47 -23.03 -25.53 -16.22
C PRO A 47 -21.83 -24.59 -16.45
N PHE A 48 -20.63 -25.04 -16.11
CA PHE A 48 -19.39 -24.31 -16.33
C PHE A 48 -18.38 -25.17 -17.08
N ASP A 49 -17.62 -24.55 -17.96
CA ASP A 49 -16.49 -25.20 -18.59
C ASP A 49 -15.32 -24.25 -18.71
N ARG A 50 -14.13 -24.80 -18.99
CA ARG A 50 -12.92 -24.01 -19.18
C ARG A 50 -13.13 -23.08 -20.37
N LYS A 51 -12.83 -21.79 -20.16
CA LYS A 51 -12.94 -20.75 -21.18
C LYS A 51 -11.74 -20.77 -22.13
N ILE A 52 -10.59 -21.09 -21.58
CA ILE A 52 -9.30 -21.05 -22.27
C ILE A 52 -8.75 -22.46 -22.26
N ASP A 53 -8.25 -22.91 -23.42
CA ASP A 53 -7.60 -24.22 -23.54
C ASP A 53 -6.22 -24.21 -22.85
N ASP A 54 -5.52 -23.08 -22.90
CA ASP A 54 -4.25 -22.84 -22.20
C ASP A 54 -4.46 -22.49 -20.72
N ILE A 55 -3.62 -23.07 -19.87
CA ILE A 55 -3.62 -22.86 -18.42
C ILE A 55 -2.64 -21.74 -18.07
N ILE A 56 -3.06 -20.83 -17.20
CA ILE A 56 -2.17 -19.80 -16.69
C ILE A 56 -1.17 -20.48 -15.73
N GLN A 57 0.11 -20.48 -16.10
CA GLN A 57 1.21 -21.12 -15.37
C GLN A 57 1.64 -20.33 -14.12
N ARG A 58 0.69 -19.67 -13.44
CA ARG A 58 0.90 -18.96 -12.18
C ARG A 58 -0.27 -19.22 -11.27
N GLY A 59 0.02 -19.71 -10.07
CA GLY A 59 -0.97 -20.02 -9.05
C GLY A 59 -1.12 -18.90 -8.04
N CYS A 60 -1.66 -19.27 -6.88
CA CYS A 60 -1.83 -18.39 -5.73
C CYS A 60 -1.13 -18.98 -4.50
N GLY A 61 -0.15 -18.24 -3.98
CA GLY A 61 0.60 -18.62 -2.79
C GLY A 61 -0.09 -18.25 -1.47
N ALA A 62 -1.03 -17.30 -1.49
CA ALA A 62 -1.80 -16.87 -0.34
C ALA A 62 -3.28 -16.76 -0.68
N ALA A 63 -4.08 -17.77 -0.29
CA ALA A 63 -5.48 -17.92 -0.70
C ALA A 63 -6.34 -16.67 -0.49
N ALA A 64 -6.14 -16.00 0.65
CA ALA A 64 -6.88 -14.82 1.08
C ALA A 64 -6.39 -13.52 0.43
N SER A 65 -5.32 -13.55 -0.38
CA SER A 65 -4.80 -12.39 -1.11
C SER A 65 -5.65 -12.00 -2.32
N VAL A 66 -6.44 -12.93 -2.85
CA VAL A 66 -7.19 -12.74 -4.09
C VAL A 66 -8.27 -11.67 -3.90
N ALA A 67 -8.20 -10.60 -4.68
CA ALA A 67 -9.15 -9.50 -4.65
C ALA A 67 -9.46 -8.99 -6.06
N ARG A 68 -10.58 -8.28 -6.24
CA ARG A 68 -11.00 -7.72 -7.54
C ARG A 68 -11.40 -6.26 -7.39
N GLU A 69 -10.97 -5.44 -8.33
CA GLU A 69 -11.40 -4.05 -8.51
C GLU A 69 -10.86 -3.55 -9.85
N ASP A 70 -11.34 -2.41 -10.35
CA ASP A 70 -10.84 -1.80 -11.60
C ASP A 70 -10.90 -2.76 -12.81
N ASN A 71 -11.97 -3.57 -12.87
CA ASN A 71 -12.18 -4.59 -13.90
C ASN A 71 -11.02 -5.59 -14.05
N THR A 72 -10.29 -5.86 -12.96
CA THR A 72 -9.20 -6.82 -12.91
C THR A 72 -9.17 -7.57 -11.58
N ILE A 73 -8.38 -8.65 -11.55
CA ILE A 73 -8.08 -9.45 -10.37
C ILE A 73 -6.63 -9.21 -9.95
N PHE A 74 -6.42 -9.15 -8.64
CA PHE A 74 -5.12 -9.05 -7.98
C PHE A 74 -4.92 -10.25 -7.06
N TRP A 75 -3.69 -10.76 -6.97
CA TRP A 75 -3.35 -11.84 -6.05
C TRP A 75 -1.86 -11.90 -5.78
N LEU A 76 -1.46 -12.66 -4.77
CA LEU A 76 -0.08 -13.04 -4.49
C LEU A 76 0.19 -14.42 -5.08
N ASP A 77 1.17 -14.52 -5.98
CA ASP A 77 1.47 -15.77 -6.70
C ASP A 77 2.22 -16.80 -5.85
N ASP A 78 2.48 -17.96 -6.45
CA ASP A 78 3.17 -19.10 -5.85
C ASP A 78 4.61 -18.80 -5.41
N GLN A 79 5.21 -17.74 -5.95
CA GLN A 79 6.55 -17.27 -5.62
C GLN A 79 6.54 -16.06 -4.68
N GLY A 80 5.38 -15.61 -4.19
CA GLY A 80 5.29 -14.43 -3.33
C GLY A 80 5.49 -13.11 -4.10
N MET A 81 5.11 -13.06 -5.36
CA MET A 81 5.05 -11.83 -6.16
C MET A 81 3.60 -11.40 -6.34
N ALA A 82 3.33 -10.10 -6.19
CA ALA A 82 1.98 -9.57 -6.40
C ALA A 82 1.73 -9.42 -7.90
N ARG A 83 0.55 -9.86 -8.34
CA ARG A 83 0.15 -9.88 -9.74
C ARG A 83 -1.19 -9.19 -9.96
N ARG A 84 -1.34 -8.64 -11.16
CA ARG A 84 -2.59 -8.11 -11.73
C ARG A 84 -2.88 -8.85 -13.04
N ALA A 85 -4.13 -9.26 -13.25
CA ALA A 85 -4.56 -9.81 -14.52
C ALA A 85 -4.69 -8.69 -15.57
N VAL A 86 -4.05 -8.84 -16.73
CA VAL A 86 -4.35 -8.00 -17.90
C VAL A 86 -4.93 -8.91 -18.97
N GLY A 87 -6.27 -8.96 -19.02
CA GLY A 87 -6.98 -10.06 -19.66
C GLY A 87 -6.63 -11.37 -18.95
N TYR A 88 -6.07 -12.33 -19.69
CA TYR A 88 -5.63 -13.62 -19.15
C TYR A 88 -4.11 -13.71 -18.91
N VAL A 89 -3.41 -12.57 -18.99
CA VAL A 89 -1.97 -12.52 -18.78
C VAL A 89 -1.66 -12.01 -17.38
N PRO A 90 -0.99 -12.79 -16.53
CA PRO A 90 -0.59 -12.38 -15.20
C PRO A 90 0.61 -11.42 -15.24
N GLN A 91 0.40 -10.12 -15.03
CA GLN A 91 1.46 -9.11 -14.94
C GLN A 91 1.95 -8.95 -13.49
N ILE A 92 3.26 -8.84 -13.29
CA ILE A 92 3.86 -8.58 -11.98
C ILE A 92 3.71 -7.10 -11.67
N ILE A 93 3.14 -6.78 -10.51
CA ILE A 93 3.00 -5.41 -9.99
C ILE A 93 3.92 -5.14 -8.79
N SER A 94 4.42 -6.16 -8.10
CA SER A 94 5.45 -6.00 -7.07
C SER A 94 6.81 -5.66 -7.70
N THR A 95 7.47 -4.62 -7.22
CA THR A 95 8.85 -4.31 -7.63
C THR A 95 9.83 -5.33 -7.02
N PRO A 96 11.04 -5.49 -7.59
CA PRO A 96 12.07 -6.38 -7.02
C PRO A 96 12.43 -6.04 -5.56
N GLN A 97 12.38 -4.76 -5.19
CA GLN A 97 12.67 -4.29 -3.83
C GLN A 97 11.61 -4.76 -2.84
N ILE A 98 10.34 -4.66 -3.22
CA ILE A 98 9.20 -5.10 -2.38
C ILE A 98 9.21 -6.61 -2.24
N HIS A 99 9.43 -7.33 -3.35
CA HIS A 99 9.55 -8.78 -3.31
C HIS A 99 10.70 -9.23 -2.40
N PHE A 100 11.85 -8.55 -2.43
CA PHE A 100 12.96 -8.82 -1.50
C PHE A 100 12.56 -8.60 -0.03
N GLN A 101 11.75 -7.59 0.28
CA GLN A 101 11.26 -7.36 1.63
C GLN A 101 10.32 -8.50 2.07
N TRP A 102 9.38 -8.90 1.22
CA TRP A 102 8.45 -9.99 1.52
C TRP A 102 9.15 -11.34 1.66
N SER A 103 10.24 -11.57 0.90
CA SER A 103 11.05 -12.78 1.03
C SER A 103 11.80 -12.87 2.36
N GLN A 104 11.90 -11.77 3.14
CA GLN A 104 12.46 -11.81 4.50
C GLN A 104 11.44 -12.27 5.55
N TYR A 105 10.14 -12.28 5.22
CA TYR A 105 9.12 -12.79 6.12
C TYR A 105 9.26 -14.30 6.26
N SER A 106 8.93 -14.84 7.43
CA SER A 106 8.98 -16.28 7.66
C SER A 106 7.96 -17.05 6.81
N THR A 107 6.87 -16.38 6.42
CA THR A 107 5.88 -16.88 5.46
C THR A 107 5.17 -15.70 4.80
N PHE A 108 4.79 -15.88 3.55
CA PHE A 108 3.87 -14.99 2.83
C PHE A 108 2.49 -15.63 2.60
N ALA A 109 2.34 -16.93 2.90
CA ALA A 109 1.13 -17.69 2.58
C ALA A 109 -0.09 -17.28 3.43
N ASP A 110 0.12 -16.56 4.52
CA ASP A 110 -0.92 -16.01 5.40
C ASP A 110 -1.40 -14.61 4.97
N ALA A 111 -0.93 -14.10 3.82
CA ALA A 111 -1.30 -12.78 3.35
C ALA A 111 -2.81 -12.67 3.08
N ILE A 112 -3.38 -11.53 3.49
CA ILE A 112 -4.80 -11.21 3.35
C ILE A 112 -4.90 -9.99 2.44
N GLY A 113 -5.74 -10.11 1.42
CA GLY A 113 -5.91 -9.12 0.37
C GLY A 113 -7.33 -8.59 0.30
N PHE A 114 -7.45 -7.30 0.04
CA PHE A 114 -8.73 -6.69 -0.33
C PHE A 114 -8.47 -5.43 -1.16
N THR A 115 -9.52 -4.95 -1.80
CA THR A 115 -9.50 -3.76 -2.64
C THR A 115 -10.54 -2.75 -2.16
N TYR A 116 -10.30 -1.47 -2.43
CA TYR A 116 -11.32 -0.44 -2.31
C TYR A 116 -11.00 0.79 -3.17
N ILE A 117 -12.01 1.62 -3.39
CA ILE A 117 -11.89 2.88 -4.12
C ILE A 117 -12.10 4.08 -3.19
N GLN A 118 -11.21 5.06 -3.27
CA GLN A 118 -11.32 6.32 -2.55
C GLN A 118 -10.73 7.46 -3.39
N GLU A 119 -11.49 8.55 -3.54
CA GLU A 119 -11.10 9.73 -4.35
C GLU A 119 -10.64 9.43 -5.79
N GLY A 120 -11.19 8.37 -6.41
CA GLY A 120 -10.82 7.97 -7.77
C GLY A 120 -9.55 7.11 -7.85
N HIS A 121 -8.89 6.85 -6.72
CA HIS A 121 -7.81 5.87 -6.64
C HIS A 121 -8.37 4.49 -6.28
N THR A 122 -7.89 3.48 -7.00
CA THR A 122 -8.11 2.07 -6.67
C THR A 122 -6.91 1.55 -5.90
N PHE A 123 -7.16 1.03 -4.70
CA PHE A 123 -6.12 0.44 -3.87
C PHE A 123 -6.27 -1.07 -3.79
N TYR A 124 -5.15 -1.78 -3.92
CA TYR A 124 -5.02 -3.19 -3.56
C TYR A 124 -4.13 -3.31 -2.32
N ILE A 125 -4.69 -3.89 -1.25
CA ILE A 125 -4.09 -3.95 0.07
C ILE A 125 -3.67 -5.39 0.31
N LEU A 126 -2.45 -5.57 0.80
CA LEU A 126 -1.86 -6.83 1.21
C LEU A 126 -1.34 -6.72 2.63
N THR A 127 -2.03 -7.36 3.57
CA THR A 127 -1.57 -7.48 4.95
C THR A 127 -0.89 -8.84 5.12
N PHE A 128 0.33 -8.84 5.67
CA PHE A 128 1.08 -10.04 6.06
C PHE A 128 1.03 -10.18 7.59
N PRO A 129 0.12 -10.99 8.16
CA PRO A 129 -0.03 -11.10 9.61
C PRO A 129 1.25 -11.51 10.32
N THR A 130 1.94 -12.54 9.82
CA THR A 130 3.22 -13.02 10.38
C THR A 130 4.38 -12.07 10.07
N GLY A 131 4.37 -11.46 8.88
CA GLY A 131 5.36 -10.44 8.48
C GLY A 131 5.20 -9.10 9.20
N ASN A 132 4.09 -8.91 9.92
CA ASN A 132 3.76 -7.71 10.69
C ASN A 132 3.78 -6.41 9.89
N ALA A 133 3.35 -6.46 8.62
CA ALA A 133 3.32 -5.31 7.71
C ALA A 133 2.06 -5.30 6.83
N THR A 134 1.65 -4.12 6.39
CA THR A 134 0.58 -3.93 5.40
C THR A 134 1.09 -3.07 4.26
N TRP A 135 0.96 -3.60 3.04
CA TRP A 135 1.37 -2.98 1.80
C TRP A 135 0.14 -2.58 0.99
N VAL A 136 0.22 -1.45 0.31
CA VAL A 136 -0.87 -0.93 -0.51
C VAL A 136 -0.31 -0.53 -1.86
N TYR A 137 -0.83 -1.17 -2.90
CA TYR A 137 -0.61 -0.79 -4.28
C TYR A 137 -1.70 0.17 -4.72
N ASP A 138 -1.30 1.31 -5.25
CA ASP A 138 -2.19 2.28 -5.87
C ASP A 138 -2.16 2.09 -7.40
N VAL A 139 -3.28 1.62 -7.94
CA VAL A 139 -3.42 1.32 -9.37
C VAL A 139 -3.33 2.58 -10.22
N SER A 140 -3.67 3.74 -9.67
CA SER A 140 -3.67 5.00 -10.40
C SER A 140 -2.27 5.61 -10.56
N THR A 141 -1.36 5.29 -9.64
CA THR A 141 0.02 5.79 -9.66
C THR A 141 1.06 4.72 -10.01
N ASP A 142 0.66 3.45 -10.04
CA ASP A 142 1.55 2.29 -10.16
C ASP A 142 2.62 2.24 -9.05
N GLU A 143 2.34 2.85 -7.90
CA GLU A 143 3.25 2.90 -6.76
C GLU A 143 2.74 2.07 -5.58
N TRP A 144 3.69 1.60 -4.77
CA TRP A 144 3.42 0.93 -3.51
C TRP A 144 3.77 1.85 -2.35
N HIS A 145 2.97 1.76 -1.29
CA HIS A 145 3.27 2.36 0.00
C HIS A 145 2.91 1.40 1.14
N GLU A 146 3.46 1.66 2.32
CA GLU A 146 3.10 0.94 3.53
C GLU A 146 1.98 1.67 4.27
N ARG A 147 1.12 0.90 4.93
CA ARG A 147 0.21 1.41 5.96
C ARG A 147 0.52 0.70 7.26
N ALA A 148 0.59 1.48 8.32
CA ALA A 148 0.84 0.98 9.65
C ALA A 148 -0.11 1.64 10.63
N SER A 149 -0.47 0.88 11.67
CA SER A 149 -0.99 1.46 12.89
C SER A 149 0.19 1.77 13.81
N PHE A 150 0.13 2.87 14.56
CA PHE A 150 1.23 3.32 15.43
C PHE A 150 0.95 3.02 16.91
N PRO A 151 1.09 1.77 17.39
CA PRO A 151 1.15 1.50 18.81
C PRO A 151 2.54 1.92 19.33
N SER A 152 2.60 2.94 20.17
CA SER A 152 3.86 3.27 20.86
C SER A 152 4.40 2.00 21.56
N PRO A 153 5.67 1.59 21.35
CA PRO A 153 6.77 2.36 20.75
C PRO A 153 7.11 2.07 19.28
N TYR A 154 6.49 1.10 18.60
CA TYR A 154 6.87 0.69 17.22
C TYR A 154 5.65 0.52 16.32
N ASP A 155 5.82 0.89 15.05
CA ASP A 155 4.80 0.64 14.02
C ASP A 155 4.49 -0.86 13.91
N ASN A 156 3.22 -1.16 13.66
CA ASN A 156 2.71 -2.50 13.44
C ASN A 156 1.90 -2.52 12.15
N LYS A 157 1.62 -3.72 11.59
CA LYS A 157 0.69 -3.87 10.47
C LYS A 157 -0.58 -3.07 10.73
N TRP A 158 -1.13 -2.53 9.65
CA TRP A 158 -2.34 -1.74 9.76
C TRP A 158 -3.47 -2.59 10.34
N ARG A 159 -4.27 -1.98 11.21
CA ARG A 159 -5.33 -2.70 11.89
C ARG A 159 -6.46 -3.17 10.98
N GLY A 160 -6.69 -2.45 9.88
CA GLY A 160 -7.73 -2.75 8.90
C GLY A 160 -7.41 -4.04 8.17
N ASN A 161 -8.31 -5.01 8.25
CA ASN A 161 -8.07 -6.37 7.76
C ASN A 161 -9.11 -6.87 6.75
N CYS A 162 -10.27 -6.22 6.69
CA CYS A 162 -11.28 -6.47 5.67
C CYS A 162 -12.07 -5.20 5.38
N TYR A 163 -12.64 -5.12 4.19
CA TYR A 163 -13.35 -3.94 3.70
C TYR A 163 -14.73 -4.30 3.16
N ALA A 164 -15.69 -3.38 3.35
CA ALA A 164 -16.97 -3.41 2.69
C ALA A 164 -17.46 -2.00 2.37
N PHE A 165 -18.04 -1.79 1.19
CA PHE A 165 -18.80 -0.60 0.89
C PHE A 165 -20.29 -0.86 1.12
N PHE A 166 -20.88 -0.20 2.11
CA PHE A 166 -22.28 -0.39 2.48
C PHE A 166 -22.87 0.92 3.00
N ASP A 167 -24.12 1.22 2.64
CA ASP A 167 -24.84 2.43 3.08
C ASP A 167 -24.05 3.73 2.83
N ASN A 168 -23.41 3.81 1.66
CA ASN A 168 -22.53 4.93 1.26
C ASN A 168 -21.32 5.16 2.21
N LYS A 169 -20.94 4.15 2.98
CA LYS A 169 -19.82 4.19 3.93
C LYS A 169 -18.74 3.19 3.54
N ARG A 170 -17.50 3.61 3.76
CA ARG A 170 -16.30 2.78 3.60
C ARG A 170 -16.03 2.08 4.92
N LEU A 171 -16.55 0.88 5.08
CA LEU A 171 -16.45 0.13 6.33
C LEU A 171 -15.17 -0.72 6.34
N ILE A 172 -14.45 -0.70 7.46
CA ILE A 172 -13.27 -1.53 7.67
C ILE A 172 -13.36 -2.29 8.98
N GLY A 173 -13.06 -3.59 8.91
CA GLY A 173 -12.97 -4.46 10.09
C GLY A 173 -11.58 -4.43 10.68
N ASP A 174 -11.50 -4.26 12.00
CA ASP A 174 -10.24 -4.26 12.75
C ASP A 174 -9.95 -5.64 13.34
N HIS A 175 -8.77 -6.18 13.03
CA HIS A 175 -8.32 -7.47 13.54
C HIS A 175 -7.97 -7.45 15.05
N THR A 176 -7.68 -6.28 15.61
CA THR A 176 -7.20 -6.13 16.99
C THR A 176 -8.35 -6.23 17.99
N ASN A 177 -9.49 -5.61 17.69
CA ASN A 177 -10.62 -5.52 18.61
C ASN A 177 -11.96 -5.96 18.03
N GLY A 178 -12.02 -6.36 16.75
CA GLY A 178 -13.22 -6.88 16.10
C GLY A 178 -14.29 -5.83 15.80
N LYS A 179 -14.01 -4.53 15.99
CA LYS A 179 -14.95 -3.47 15.63
C LYS A 179 -14.91 -3.17 14.14
N ILE A 180 -15.98 -2.54 13.66
CA ILE A 180 -16.09 -1.99 12.31
C ILE A 180 -16.01 -0.47 12.41
N TYR A 181 -15.13 0.13 11.62
CA TYR A 181 -14.96 1.59 11.53
C TYR A 181 -15.39 2.10 10.16
N GLU A 182 -15.71 3.38 10.08
CA GLU A 182 -15.83 4.11 8.83
C GLU A 182 -14.48 4.77 8.52
N MET A 183 -13.96 4.58 7.31
CA MET A 183 -12.79 5.30 6.82
C MET A 183 -13.19 6.62 6.17
N ASP A 184 -12.53 7.69 6.59
CA ASP A 184 -12.63 9.03 6.02
C ASP A 184 -11.23 9.66 5.87
N LEU A 185 -11.18 10.87 5.29
CA LEU A 185 -9.93 11.62 5.05
C LEU A 185 -9.78 12.84 5.96
N ASP A 186 -10.70 13.05 6.91
CA ASP A 186 -10.84 14.29 7.68
C ASP A 186 -10.61 14.08 9.19
N THR A 187 -10.71 12.85 9.70
CA THR A 187 -10.60 12.50 11.12
C THR A 187 -9.15 12.34 11.57
N PHE A 188 -8.23 11.99 10.67
CA PHE A 188 -6.78 11.94 10.91
C PHE A 188 -6.34 11.11 12.14
N ALA A 189 -7.10 10.07 12.50
CA ALA A 189 -6.87 9.26 13.70
C ALA A 189 -7.09 7.77 13.43
N ASP A 190 -6.52 6.94 14.30
CA ASP A 190 -6.63 5.48 14.24
C ASP A 190 -7.21 4.90 15.55
N ASP A 191 -8.52 4.65 15.63
CA ASP A 191 -9.31 4.49 16.90
C ASP A 191 -9.32 5.74 17.79
N GLY A 192 -9.03 6.91 17.24
CA GLY A 192 -8.72 8.08 18.07
C GLY A 192 -7.28 8.08 18.61
N ASN A 193 -6.43 7.11 18.25
CA ASN A 193 -4.99 7.22 18.45
C ASN A 193 -4.35 8.07 17.35
N THR A 194 -3.12 8.52 17.61
CA THR A 194 -2.31 9.28 16.67
C THR A 194 -2.08 8.52 15.37
N LEU A 195 -2.49 9.10 14.25
CA LEU A 195 -2.11 8.62 12.92
C LEU A 195 -0.80 9.29 12.51
N LYS A 196 0.25 8.50 12.31
CA LYS A 196 1.56 8.99 11.88
C LYS A 196 1.69 8.88 10.36
N ALA A 197 1.96 10.00 9.68
CA ALA A 197 2.23 10.03 8.25
C ALA A 197 3.73 10.28 8.03
N ILE A 198 4.35 9.46 7.19
CA ILE A 198 5.76 9.55 6.85
C ILE A 198 5.90 9.65 5.34
N ARG A 199 6.70 10.60 4.86
CA ARG A 199 7.14 10.66 3.46
C ARG A 199 8.67 10.62 3.44
N GLN A 200 9.22 9.74 2.62
CA GLN A 200 10.66 9.61 2.43
C GLN A 200 11.00 9.79 0.96
N CYS A 201 12.05 10.55 0.68
CA CYS A 201 12.52 10.73 -0.69
C CYS A 201 13.50 9.62 -1.11
N GLN A 202 13.77 9.52 -2.41
CA GLN A 202 14.87 8.69 -2.89
C GLN A 202 16.24 9.28 -2.48
N MET A 203 17.29 8.45 -2.55
CA MET A 203 18.64 8.87 -2.20
C MET A 203 19.18 9.93 -3.17
N ILE A 204 19.43 11.13 -2.64
CA ILE A 204 20.10 12.21 -3.34
C ILE A 204 21.60 11.91 -3.33
N HIS A 205 22.16 11.71 -4.52
CA HIS A 205 23.57 11.42 -4.71
C HIS A 205 24.05 12.02 -6.04
N SER A 206 25.36 12.21 -6.16
CA SER A 206 26.02 12.70 -7.38
C SER A 206 27.30 11.90 -7.61
N ASP A 207 27.19 10.63 -8.03
CA ASP A 207 28.34 9.74 -8.28
C ASP A 207 29.37 9.67 -7.14
N ARG A 208 28.87 9.63 -5.89
CA ARG A 208 29.66 9.67 -4.65
C ARG A 208 30.46 10.96 -4.40
N LYS A 209 30.25 12.00 -5.21
CA LYS A 209 30.77 13.34 -4.91
C LYS A 209 30.06 13.93 -3.71
N TRP A 210 30.72 14.87 -3.05
CA TRP A 210 30.08 15.65 -2.00
C TRP A 210 29.01 16.56 -2.60
N VAL A 211 27.78 16.43 -2.13
CA VAL A 211 26.68 17.35 -2.42
C VAL A 211 26.56 18.30 -1.23
N PHE A 212 26.74 19.59 -1.47
CA PHE A 212 26.52 20.66 -0.50
C PHE A 212 25.07 21.10 -0.61
N ILE A 213 24.33 21.00 0.50
CA ILE A 213 22.89 21.25 0.52
C ILE A 213 22.64 22.49 1.38
N ASP A 214 22.20 23.56 0.72
CA ASP A 214 21.98 24.86 1.36
C ASP A 214 20.58 24.94 1.96
N ARG A 215 19.57 24.45 1.23
CA ARG A 215 18.18 24.53 1.62
C ARG A 215 17.35 23.37 1.07
N LEU A 216 16.52 22.81 1.93
CA LEU A 216 15.37 22.00 1.54
C LEU A 216 14.10 22.76 1.89
N GLU A 217 13.19 22.87 0.94
CA GLU A 217 11.85 23.40 1.13
C GLU A 217 10.83 22.36 0.72
N ILE A 218 9.85 22.12 1.58
CA ILE A 218 8.72 21.26 1.29
C ILE A 218 7.49 22.16 1.30
N ASP A 219 6.75 22.13 0.20
CA ASP A 219 5.53 22.90 0.04
C ASP A 219 4.35 22.05 0.50
N HIS A 220 3.71 22.51 1.58
CA HIS A 220 2.57 21.88 2.21
C HIS A 220 1.32 22.72 2.00
N GLU A 221 0.15 22.10 2.04
CA GLU A 221 -1.08 22.86 2.24
C GLU A 221 -1.03 23.56 3.61
N THR A 222 -0.96 24.89 3.61
CA THR A 222 -0.85 25.72 4.81
C THR A 222 -2.17 26.39 5.18
N GLY A 223 -2.28 26.93 6.39
CA GLY A 223 -3.56 27.42 6.90
C GLY A 223 -4.46 26.31 7.45
N VAL A 224 -3.86 25.15 7.76
CA VAL A 224 -4.53 23.96 8.29
C VAL A 224 -4.48 23.93 9.82
N GLY A 225 -5.21 23.03 10.45
CA GLY A 225 -5.18 22.85 11.90
C GLY A 225 -6.54 22.94 12.57
N LEU A 226 -6.52 22.92 13.90
CA LEU A 226 -7.70 23.03 14.75
C LEU A 226 -7.74 24.37 15.48
N VAL A 227 -8.94 24.84 15.84
CA VAL A 227 -9.10 26.10 16.60
C VAL A 227 -8.50 25.99 18.00
N LYS A 228 -8.56 24.81 18.62
CA LYS A 228 -7.99 24.50 19.94
C LYS A 228 -7.58 23.02 20.00
N GLY A 229 -6.61 22.69 20.86
CA GLY A 229 -6.16 21.32 21.08
C GLY A 229 -4.91 20.95 20.27
N GLN A 230 -4.59 19.66 20.22
CA GLN A 230 -3.50 19.13 19.41
C GLN A 230 -3.79 19.37 17.93
N GLY A 231 -2.80 19.87 17.17
CA GLY A 231 -3.01 20.33 15.80
C GLY A 231 -3.48 21.79 15.65
N SER A 232 -3.55 22.58 16.73
CA SER A 232 -3.80 24.03 16.63
C SER A 232 -2.58 24.86 16.20
N ASP A 233 -1.38 24.31 16.43
CA ASP A 233 -0.11 24.80 15.87
C ASP A 233 0.64 23.59 15.28
N PRO A 234 0.19 23.09 14.10
CA PRO A 234 0.67 21.82 13.57
C PRO A 234 2.15 21.88 13.23
N LYS A 235 2.86 20.80 13.56
CA LYS A 235 4.30 20.68 13.31
C LYS A 235 4.63 19.54 12.36
N VAL A 236 5.73 19.76 11.67
CA VAL A 236 6.37 18.80 10.77
C VAL A 236 7.80 18.56 11.24
N VAL A 237 8.18 17.29 11.26
CA VAL A 237 9.51 16.85 11.68
C VAL A 237 10.28 16.41 10.45
N LEU A 238 11.46 16.99 10.24
CA LEU A 238 12.42 16.50 9.26
C LEU A 238 13.55 15.78 10.00
N ASP A 239 13.88 14.59 9.55
CA ASP A 239 15.15 13.93 9.81
C ASP A 239 15.76 13.45 8.49
N TRP A 240 17.03 13.04 8.54
CA TRP A 240 17.70 12.55 7.35
C TRP A 240 18.75 11.49 7.67
N SER A 241 19.09 10.71 6.65
CA SER A 241 20.13 9.70 6.68
C SER A 241 21.23 10.03 5.68
N ASP A 242 22.48 9.75 6.05
CA ASP A 242 23.67 9.83 5.18
C ASP A 242 24.28 8.45 4.86
N ASP A 243 23.66 7.38 5.35
CA ASP A 243 24.16 6.00 5.28
C ASP A 243 23.18 5.04 4.60
N GLY A 244 22.30 5.59 3.74
CA GLY A 244 21.33 4.83 2.95
C GLY A 244 20.11 4.39 3.77
N ALA A 245 19.54 5.31 4.55
CA ALA A 245 18.37 5.10 5.39
C ALA A 245 18.56 4.08 6.54
N LYS A 246 19.80 3.87 7.01
CA LYS A 246 20.08 2.96 8.13
C LYS A 246 20.02 3.67 9.48
N THR A 247 20.61 4.86 9.57
CA THR A 247 20.52 5.73 10.73
C THR A 247 20.02 7.10 10.32
N TYR A 248 19.31 7.75 11.25
CA TYR A 248 18.73 9.06 11.04
C TYR A 248 19.34 10.08 12.01
N SER A 249 19.39 11.33 11.57
CA SER A 249 19.80 12.48 12.37
C SER A 249 18.87 12.71 13.56
N ASN A 250 19.21 13.70 14.38
CA ASN A 250 18.24 14.27 15.32
C ASN A 250 17.04 14.87 14.55
N GLU A 251 15.94 15.04 15.27
CA GLU A 251 14.71 15.63 14.73
C GLU A 251 14.83 17.15 14.55
N HIS A 252 14.37 17.65 13.40
CA HIS A 252 14.34 19.06 13.07
C HIS A 252 12.91 19.54 12.81
N TRP A 253 12.31 20.13 13.85
CA TRP A 253 10.92 20.58 13.88
C TRP A 253 10.72 21.91 13.14
N ARG A 254 9.61 22.02 12.41
CA ARG A 254 9.10 23.26 11.80
C ARG A 254 7.57 23.32 11.94
N ASP A 255 7.03 24.53 11.83
CA ASP A 255 5.58 24.72 11.81
C ASP A 255 5.06 24.52 10.39
N LEU A 256 3.94 23.81 10.26
CA LEU A 256 3.26 23.56 8.98
C LEU A 256 2.42 24.77 8.53
N GLY A 257 2.12 25.71 9.44
CA GLY A 257 1.26 26.87 9.20
C GLY A 257 -0.17 26.61 9.66
N LYS A 258 -0.51 27.18 10.82
CA LYS A 258 -1.84 27.07 11.44
C LYS A 258 -2.91 27.86 10.69
N ILE A 259 -4.19 27.66 11.05
CA ILE A 259 -5.33 28.44 10.52
C ILE A 259 -5.01 29.95 10.50
N GLY A 260 -5.14 30.57 9.32
CA GLY A 260 -4.82 31.97 9.06
C GLY A 260 -3.43 32.22 8.48
N GLU A 261 -2.53 31.24 8.48
CA GLU A 261 -1.17 31.32 7.92
C GLU A 261 -1.06 30.67 6.53
N TYR A 262 -1.79 31.17 5.53
CA TYR A 262 -1.85 30.60 4.18
C TYR A 262 -0.61 30.80 3.30
N THR A 263 0.37 31.57 3.77
CA THR A 263 1.62 31.87 3.02
C THR A 263 2.86 31.38 3.77
N LYS A 264 2.68 30.51 4.78
CA LYS A 264 3.79 29.95 5.52
C LYS A 264 4.61 29.08 4.57
N ARG A 265 5.94 29.14 4.69
CA ARG A 265 6.87 28.29 3.94
C ARG A 265 7.61 27.40 4.92
N THR A 266 7.60 26.10 4.66
CA THR A 266 8.29 25.12 5.49
C THR A 266 9.63 24.79 4.86
N TYR A 267 10.72 25.31 5.45
CA TYR A 267 12.06 25.07 4.93
C TYR A 267 13.11 24.88 6.03
N TRP A 268 14.17 24.18 5.66
CA TRP A 268 15.34 23.91 6.48
C TRP A 268 16.58 24.38 5.73
N ASN A 269 17.26 25.37 6.30
CA ASN A 269 18.53 25.88 5.79
C ASN A 269 19.70 25.13 6.42
N ARG A 270 20.89 25.30 5.83
CA ARG A 270 22.18 24.79 6.34
C ARG A 270 22.13 23.28 6.56
N GLN A 271 21.73 22.56 5.52
CA GLN A 271 21.61 21.09 5.54
C GLN A 271 22.96 20.36 5.37
N GLY A 272 24.05 21.12 5.35
CA GLY A 272 25.41 20.61 5.39
C GLY A 272 25.80 19.96 4.07
N ARG A 273 26.52 18.84 4.15
CA ARG A 273 26.94 18.08 2.96
C ARG A 273 26.75 16.60 3.19
N SER A 274 26.52 15.88 2.10
CA SER A 274 26.44 14.42 2.09
C SER A 274 26.87 13.86 0.75
N ARG A 275 27.16 12.57 0.70
CA ARG A 275 27.31 11.84 -0.57
C ARG A 275 26.01 11.15 -0.99
N ASN A 276 25.18 10.79 -0.01
CA ASN A 276 24.03 9.90 -0.13
C ASN A 276 22.94 10.33 0.88
N ARG A 277 22.30 11.48 0.65
CA ARG A 277 21.29 12.03 1.57
C ARG A 277 19.93 11.40 1.29
N VAL A 278 19.23 10.95 2.32
CA VAL A 278 17.81 10.58 2.27
C VAL A 278 17.07 11.43 3.28
N TYR A 279 16.11 12.23 2.84
CA TYR A 279 15.23 12.99 3.71
C TYR A 279 13.98 12.20 4.05
N ARG A 280 13.53 12.33 5.30
CA ARG A 280 12.28 11.79 5.76
C ARG A 280 11.54 12.83 6.60
N GLU A 281 10.29 13.01 6.25
CA GLU A 281 9.38 13.92 6.90
C GLU A 281 8.31 13.12 7.65
N THR A 282 7.99 13.54 8.87
CA THR A 282 6.96 12.93 9.72
C THR A 282 5.97 13.97 10.23
N ILE A 283 4.68 13.69 10.10
CA ILE A 283 3.59 14.49 10.69
C ILE A 283 2.66 13.57 11.50
N THR A 284 2.47 13.92 12.77
CA THR A 284 1.60 13.20 13.73
C THR A 284 0.40 14.02 14.19
N ASP A 285 0.43 15.35 14.01
CA ASP A 285 -0.72 16.18 14.36
C ASP A 285 -1.95 15.85 13.49
N PRO A 286 -3.17 15.88 14.06
CA PRO A 286 -4.40 15.48 13.38
C PRO A 286 -4.89 16.58 12.43
N VAL A 287 -4.12 16.85 11.38
CA VAL A 287 -4.37 17.91 10.40
C VAL A 287 -4.23 17.36 8.97
N ARG A 288 -4.69 18.14 7.98
CA ARG A 288 -4.42 17.88 6.57
C ARG A 288 -2.91 17.91 6.32
N ARG A 289 -2.43 16.91 5.56
CA ARG A 289 -1.00 16.59 5.37
C ARG A 289 -0.60 16.57 3.89
N VAL A 290 -1.26 17.40 3.09
CA VAL A 290 -1.03 17.42 1.64
C VAL A 290 0.35 18.04 1.36
N ILE A 291 1.18 17.29 0.63
CA ILE A 291 2.44 17.78 0.07
C ILE A 291 2.19 18.15 -1.38
N ILE A 292 2.45 19.41 -1.73
CA ILE A 292 2.26 19.97 -3.08
C ILE A 292 3.55 19.75 -3.90
N GLY A 293 4.71 19.92 -3.27
CA GLY A 293 6.00 19.76 -3.92
C GLY A 293 7.16 19.86 -2.96
N ALA A 294 8.38 19.65 -3.47
CA ALA A 294 9.61 19.84 -2.73
C ALA A 294 10.68 20.42 -3.64
N ALA A 295 11.47 21.36 -3.11
CA ALA A 295 12.57 22.02 -3.78
C ALA A 295 13.86 21.89 -2.96
N LEU A 296 14.96 21.55 -3.63
CA LEU A 296 16.27 21.37 -3.02
C LEU A 296 17.29 22.29 -3.70
N ASP A 297 17.86 23.21 -2.93
CA ASP A 297 18.99 24.02 -3.34
C ASP A 297 20.28 23.31 -2.93
N ALA A 298 20.94 22.68 -3.89
CA ALA A 298 22.17 21.93 -3.67
C ALA A 298 23.18 22.11 -4.80
N THR A 299 24.47 22.11 -4.44
CA THR A 299 25.60 22.19 -5.37
C THR A 299 26.45 20.93 -5.25
N ALA A 300 26.70 20.27 -6.39
CA ALA A 300 27.66 19.17 -6.44
C ALA A 300 29.08 19.72 -6.36
N GLY A 301 29.91 19.14 -5.49
CA GLY A 301 31.33 19.43 -5.42
C GLY A 301 32.07 18.90 -6.65
N ASP A 302 33.19 19.54 -6.98
CA ASP A 302 33.95 19.21 -8.19
C ASP A 302 34.76 17.90 -8.10
N VAL A 303 34.92 17.31 -6.90
CA VAL A 303 35.72 16.10 -6.65
C VAL A 303 35.02 15.11 -5.72
#